data_AF-A0A7J8FZD4-F1
#
_entry.id   AF-A0A7J8FZD4-F1
#
_cell.length_a   1.000
_cell.length_b   1.000
_cell.length_c   1.000
_cell.angle_alpha   90.00
_cell.angle_beta   90.00
_cell.angle_gamma   90.00
#
_symmetry.space_group_name_H-M   'P 1'
#
loop_
_entity.id
_entity.type
_entity.pdbx_description
1 polymer ?
#
loop_
_entity_poly.entity_id
_entity_poly.type
_entity_poly.pdbx_seq_one_letter_code
_entity_poly.pdbx_strand_id
1 'polypeptide(L)'
;MWLYLATLVGLYYLLRWYRERQVVSRLQDKYVLITGCDSGFGNLLARQLDLRGLRVLAACLTEKGAEQLRGQTSDRLETVILDVTKTESIAAATQWVKERTGDRVPSALPSDSYYALVITIAF
;
A
#
# COMPACT_ATOMS: atom_id res chain seq x y z
N MET A 1 1.98 -39.42 15.82
CA MET A 1 2.82 -38.23 16.07
C MET A 1 2.81 -37.22 14.92
N TRP A 2 3.11 -37.62 13.67
CA TRP A 2 3.25 -36.69 12.52
C TRP A 2 1.96 -35.98 12.07
N LEU A 3 0.79 -36.59 12.25
CA LEU A 3 -0.50 -35.97 11.90
C LEU A 3 -0.81 -34.71 12.73
N TYR A 4 -0.34 -34.66 13.99
CA TYR A 4 -0.47 -33.48 14.84
C TYR A 4 0.44 -32.33 14.41
N LEU A 5 1.64 -32.64 13.92
CA LEU A 5 2.55 -31.63 13.35
C LEU A 5 1.99 -31.07 12.04
N ALA A 6 1.49 -31.92 11.15
CA ALA A 6 0.89 -31.48 9.88
C ALA A 6 -0.34 -30.59 10.10
N THR A 7 -1.19 -30.92 11.08
CA THR A 7 -2.35 -30.10 11.44
C THR A 7 -1.97 -28.79 12.11
N LEU A 8 -0.96 -28.77 13.00
CA LEU A 8 -0.44 -27.52 13.58
C LEU A 8 0.19 -26.61 12.52
N VAL A 9 0.93 -27.17 11.57
CA VAL A 9 1.51 -26.42 10.45
C VAL A 9 0.42 -25.89 9.53
N GLY A 10 -0.55 -26.72 9.15
CA GLY A 10 -1.71 -26.29 8.38
C GLY A 10 -2.51 -25.18 9.08
N LEU A 11 -2.75 -25.32 10.38
CA LEU A 11 -3.41 -24.32 11.21
C LEU A 11 -2.58 -23.04 11.33
N TYR A 12 -1.25 -23.14 11.46
CA TYR A 12 -0.35 -21.99 11.48
C TYR A 12 -0.39 -21.23 10.15
N TYR A 13 -0.34 -21.93 9.01
CA TYR A 13 -0.52 -21.30 7.69
C TYR A 13 -1.91 -20.71 7.54
N LEU A 14 -2.96 -21.39 8.03
CA LEU A 14 -4.34 -20.90 8.00
C LEU A 14 -4.50 -19.63 8.84
N LEU A 15 -3.91 -19.59 10.04
CA LEU A 15 -3.91 -18.45 10.95
C LEU A 15 -3.06 -17.29 10.40
N ARG A 16 -1.90 -17.57 9.80
CA ARG A 16 -1.13 -16.56 9.05
C ARG A 16 -1.95 -15.97 7.91
N TRP A 17 -2.61 -16.83 7.13
CA TRP A 17 -3.46 -16.41 6.02
C TRP A 17 -4.68 -15.61 6.49
N TYR A 18 -5.27 -15.97 7.63
CA TYR A 18 -6.41 -15.25 8.21
C TYR A 18 -5.99 -13.90 8.81
N ARG A 19 -4.83 -13.81 9.47
CA ARG A 19 -4.26 -12.55 9.96
C ARG A 19 -3.92 -11.60 8.81
N GLU A 20 -3.29 -12.11 7.75
CA GLU A 20 -3.01 -11.35 6.53
C GLU A 20 -4.31 -10.86 5.87
N ARG A 21 -5.40 -11.65 5.91
CA ARG A 21 -6.72 -11.24 5.38
C ARG A 21 -7.49 -10.24 6.27
N GLN A 22 -7.37 -10.30 7.60
CA GLN A 22 -8.06 -9.36 8.49
C GLN A 22 -7.47 -7.95 8.45
N VAL A 23 -6.17 -7.80 8.16
CA VAL A 23 -5.57 -6.48 7.87
C VAL A 23 -6.26 -5.84 6.65
N VAL A 24 -6.65 -6.64 5.65
CA VAL A 24 -7.37 -6.19 4.44
C VAL A 24 -8.83 -5.79 4.70
N SER A 25 -9.47 -6.31 5.76
CA SER A 25 -10.88 -5.97 6.07
C SER A 25 -11.04 -4.58 6.67
N ARG A 26 -10.05 -4.10 7.45
CA ARG A 26 -10.01 -2.73 7.99
C ARG A 26 -9.35 -1.71 7.06
N LEU A 27 -8.91 -2.16 5.89
CA LEU A 27 -8.21 -1.34 4.91
C LEU A 27 -9.16 -0.52 4.03
N GLN A 28 -10.46 -0.83 3.98
CA GLN A 28 -11.42 -0.09 3.15
C GLN A 28 -11.53 1.39 3.56
N ASP A 29 -11.37 1.69 4.85
CA ASP A 29 -11.39 3.05 5.38
C ASP A 29 -10.00 3.70 5.47
N LYS A 30 -8.94 2.99 5.07
CA LYS A 30 -7.55 3.44 5.24
C LYS A 30 -6.81 3.52 3.90
N TYR A 31 -5.79 4.36 3.86
CA TYR A 31 -4.96 4.52 2.67
C TYR A 31 -3.79 3.52 2.69
N VAL A 32 -3.50 2.95 1.53
CA VAL A 32 -2.31 2.11 1.29
C VAL A 32 -1.30 2.93 0.52
N LEU A 33 -0.09 3.09 1.06
CA LEU A 33 1.01 3.70 0.32
C LEU A 33 1.88 2.58 -0.25
N ILE A 34 2.03 2.56 -1.57
CA ILE A 34 2.91 1.62 -2.28
C ILE A 34 4.04 2.44 -2.88
N THR A 35 5.28 2.04 -2.65
CA THR A 35 6.44 2.66 -3.31
C THR A 35 6.99 1.71 -4.37
N GLY A 36 7.42 2.25 -5.51
CA GLY A 36 7.96 1.44 -6.61
C GLY A 36 6.87 0.86 -7.51
N CYS A 37 5.91 1.69 -7.93
CA CYS A 37 4.75 1.22 -8.71
C CYS A 37 4.94 1.32 -10.24
N ASP A 38 6.15 1.69 -10.69
CA ASP A 38 6.45 1.89 -12.11
C ASP A 38 6.28 0.60 -12.93
N SER A 39 6.71 -0.55 -12.39
CA SER A 39 6.65 -1.83 -13.08
C SER A 39 6.59 -3.03 -12.13
N GLY A 40 6.31 -4.21 -12.67
CA GLY A 40 6.38 -5.48 -11.94
C GLY A 40 5.34 -5.63 -10.82
N PHE A 41 5.80 -6.07 -9.65
CA PHE A 41 4.93 -6.46 -8.54
C PHE A 41 4.19 -5.26 -7.92
N GLY A 42 4.83 -4.10 -7.80
CA GLY A 42 4.19 -2.88 -7.28
C GLY A 42 3.02 -2.44 -8.15
N ASN A 43 3.18 -2.48 -9.48
CA ASN A 43 2.12 -2.15 -10.43
C ASN A 43 0.93 -3.13 -10.33
N LEU A 44 1.22 -4.44 -10.34
CA LEU A 44 0.18 -5.47 -10.23
C LEU A 44 -0.57 -5.38 -8.89
N LEU A 45 0.16 -5.14 -7.80
CA LEU A 45 -0.42 -4.98 -6.48
C LEU A 45 -1.32 -3.75 -6.40
N ALA A 46 -0.86 -2.61 -6.92
CA ALA A 46 -1.65 -1.37 -6.96
C ALA A 46 -2.97 -1.57 -7.71
N ARG A 47 -2.92 -2.24 -8.87
CA ARG A 47 -4.12 -2.61 -9.64
C ARG A 47 -5.03 -3.58 -8.89
N GLN A 48 -4.47 -4.60 -8.24
CA GLN A 48 -5.26 -5.58 -7.49
C GLN A 48 -5.96 -4.95 -6.27
N LEU A 49 -5.32 -3.98 -5.62
CA LEU A 49 -5.90 -3.24 -4.50
C LEU A 49 -6.98 -2.25 -4.97
N ASP A 50 -6.78 -1.58 -6.10
CA ASP A 50 -7.80 -0.73 -6.72
C ASP A 50 -9.06 -1.54 -7.12
N LEU A 51 -8.87 -2.73 -7.71
CA LEU A 51 -9.96 -3.66 -8.03
C LEU A 51 -10.72 -4.15 -6.79
N ARG A 52 -10.08 -4.17 -5.63
CA ARG A 52 -10.72 -4.48 -4.35
C ARG A 52 -11.44 -3.29 -3.72
N GLY A 53 -11.42 -2.13 -4.38
CA GLY A 53 -12.08 -0.91 -3.91
C GLY A 53 -11.30 -0.16 -2.82
N LEU A 54 -10.02 -0.45 -2.67
CA LEU A 54 -9.16 0.22 -1.68
C LEU A 54 -8.63 1.54 -2.25
N ARG A 55 -8.35 2.50 -1.37
CA ARG A 55 -7.71 3.77 -1.75
C ARG A 55 -6.20 3.60 -1.69
N VAL A 56 -5.58 3.65 -2.86
CA VAL A 56 -4.15 3.37 -3.04
C VAL A 56 -3.44 4.66 -3.42
N LEU A 57 -2.39 4.98 -2.69
CA LEU A 57 -1.44 6.02 -3.02
C LEU A 57 -0.21 5.34 -3.58
N ALA A 58 0.02 5.50 -4.88
CA ALA A 58 1.11 4.85 -5.60
C ALA A 58 2.24 5.86 -5.84
N ALA A 59 3.36 5.64 -5.17
CA ALA A 59 4.61 6.35 -5.38
C ALA A 59 5.40 5.68 -6.52
N CYS A 60 5.52 6.40 -7.64
CA CYS A 60 6.29 5.99 -8.82
C CYS A 60 7.55 6.82 -8.92
N LEU A 61 8.65 6.23 -9.39
CA LEU A 61 9.88 6.94 -9.71
C LEU A 61 9.72 7.78 -10.99
N THR A 62 8.91 7.30 -11.94
CA THR A 62 8.76 7.89 -13.27
C THR A 62 7.33 8.36 -13.54
N GLU A 63 7.19 9.49 -14.24
CA GLU A 63 5.88 10.00 -14.70
C GLU A 63 5.19 9.02 -15.64
N LYS A 64 5.95 8.40 -16.55
CA LYS A 64 5.41 7.40 -17.47
C LYS A 64 4.80 6.20 -16.73
N GLY A 65 5.46 5.70 -15.68
CA GLY A 65 4.94 4.62 -14.84
C GLY A 65 3.68 5.04 -14.09
N ALA A 66 3.67 6.26 -13.55
CA ALA A 66 2.50 6.84 -12.88
C ALA A 66 1.30 7.00 -13.81
N GLU A 67 1.49 7.55 -15.02
CA GLU A 67 0.43 7.72 -16.01
C GLU A 67 -0.11 6.39 -16.51
N GLN A 68 0.78 5.43 -16.78
CA GLN A 68 0.37 4.10 -17.22
C GLN A 68 -0.46 3.39 -16.14
N LEU A 69 -0.05 3.48 -14.88
CA LEU A 69 -0.81 2.91 -13.76
C LEU A 69 -2.16 3.61 -13.61
N ARG A 70 -2.18 4.94 -13.67
CA ARG A 70 -3.40 5.76 -13.56
C ARG A 70 -4.40 5.47 -14.69
N GLY A 71 -3.92 5.29 -15.92
CA GLY A 71 -4.76 4.93 -17.06
C GLY A 71 -5.34 3.50 -17.00
N GLN A 72 -4.77 2.63 -16.16
CA GLN A 72 -5.22 1.26 -15.96
C GLN A 72 -6.02 1.04 -14.67
N THR A 73 -6.25 2.10 -13.90
CA THR A 73 -6.86 2.05 -12.56
C THR A 73 -7.98 3.08 -12.44
N SER A 74 -8.76 2.96 -11.38
CA SER A 74 -9.90 3.84 -11.09
C SER A 74 -9.43 5.16 -10.46
N ASP A 75 -10.32 6.15 -10.36
CA ASP A 75 -10.07 7.43 -9.65
C ASP A 75 -9.77 7.28 -8.15
N ARG A 76 -9.85 6.05 -7.60
CA ARG A 76 -9.49 5.73 -6.22
C ARG A 76 -7.99 5.54 -6.02
N LEU A 77 -7.24 5.34 -7.10
CA LEU A 77 -5.79 5.24 -7.07
C LEU A 77 -5.20 6.59 -7.49
N GLU A 78 -4.45 7.19 -6.57
CA GLU A 78 -3.73 8.43 -6.83
C GLU A 78 -2.24 8.13 -6.93
N THR A 79 -1.58 8.71 -7.93
CA THR A 79 -0.15 8.53 -8.16
C THR A 79 0.62 9.79 -7.75
N VAL A 80 1.80 9.60 -7.17
CA VAL A 80 2.75 10.66 -6.84
C VAL A 80 4.13 10.27 -7.34
N ILE A 81 4.89 11.26 -7.83
CA ILE A 81 6.28 11.03 -8.22
C ILE A 81 7.15 11.14 -6.97
N LEU A 82 7.82 10.03 -6.63
CA LEU A 82 8.69 9.92 -5.48
C LEU A 82 10.02 9.30 -5.87
N ASP A 83 11.07 10.07 -5.69
CA ASP A 83 12.45 9.62 -5.77
C ASP A 83 12.98 9.42 -4.34
N VAL A 84 13.12 8.16 -3.93
CA VAL A 84 13.64 7.79 -2.59
C VAL A 84 15.11 8.18 -2.39
N THR A 85 15.83 8.57 -3.44
CA THR A 85 17.21 9.05 -3.33
C THR A 85 17.29 10.54 -2.96
N LYS A 86 16.17 11.28 -3.10
CA LYS A 86 16.12 12.73 -2.86
C LYS A 86 15.25 13.05 -1.65
N THR A 87 15.87 13.59 -0.62
CA THR A 87 15.19 14.00 0.63
C THR A 87 14.06 15.00 0.38
N GLU A 88 14.22 15.91 -0.58
CA GLU A 88 13.18 16.87 -0.97
C GLU A 88 11.95 16.18 -1.57
N SER A 89 12.15 15.15 -2.38
CA SER A 89 11.06 14.36 -2.97
C SER A 89 10.33 13.55 -1.91
N ILE A 90 11.07 13.00 -0.93
CA ILE A 90 10.48 12.34 0.23
C ILE A 90 9.62 13.31 1.05
N ALA A 91 10.11 14.52 1.31
CA ALA A 91 9.36 15.54 2.03
C ALA A 91 8.07 15.94 1.28
N ALA A 92 8.16 16.18 -0.03
CA ALA A 92 7.03 16.52 -0.88
C ALA A 92 5.99 15.39 -0.95
N ALA A 93 6.42 14.14 -1.15
CA ALA A 93 5.52 12.99 -1.14
C ALA A 93 4.88 12.79 0.23
N THR A 94 5.63 12.98 1.32
CA THR A 94 5.09 12.90 2.68
C THR A 94 4.02 13.96 2.91
N GLN A 95 4.25 15.19 2.45
CA GLN A 95 3.27 16.27 2.56
C GLN A 95 2.03 15.98 1.70
N TRP A 96 2.21 15.54 0.47
CA TRP A 96 1.12 15.16 -0.44
C TRP A 96 0.26 14.03 0.16
N VAL A 97 0.90 13.00 0.73
CA VAL A 97 0.18 11.92 1.40
C VAL A 97 -0.55 12.45 2.65
N LYS A 98 0.08 13.33 3.44
CA LYS A 98 -0.55 13.95 4.61
C LYS A 98 -1.79 14.77 4.25
N GLU A 99 -1.77 15.50 3.14
CA GLU A 99 -2.96 16.24 2.69
C GLU A 99 -4.11 15.30 2.31
N ARG A 100 -3.81 14.14 1.73
CA ARG A 100 -4.83 13.17 1.26
C ARG A 100 -5.38 12.30 2.37
N THR A 101 -4.55 12.03 3.39
CA THR A 101 -4.90 11.24 4.58
C THR A 101 -5.42 12.10 5.74
N GLY A 102 -5.05 13.38 5.78
CA GLY A 102 -5.29 14.33 6.88
C GLY A 102 -6.74 14.80 7.03
N ASP A 103 -7.57 14.72 5.99
CA ASP A 103 -9.00 15.07 6.09
C ASP A 103 -9.80 14.13 7.02
N ARG A 104 -9.21 13.02 7.48
CA ARG A 104 -9.90 12.04 8.35
C ARG A 104 -9.15 11.69 9.63
N VAL A 105 -7.99 12.27 9.91
CA VAL A 105 -7.17 11.90 11.08
C VAL A 105 -6.74 13.15 11.85
N PRO A 106 -7.02 13.25 13.16
CA PRO A 106 -6.58 14.37 13.99
C PRO A 106 -5.06 14.51 13.95
N SER A 107 -4.58 15.75 13.81
CA SER A 107 -3.18 16.18 13.65
C SER A 107 -2.20 15.81 14.78
N ALA A 108 -2.61 14.97 15.73
CA ALA A 108 -1.88 14.64 16.95
C ALA A 108 -1.22 13.25 16.96
N LEU A 109 -1.36 12.45 15.90
CA LEU A 109 -0.77 11.10 15.88
C LEU A 109 0.62 11.08 15.21
N PRO A 110 1.52 10.18 15.63
CA PRO A 110 2.82 9.98 15.00
C PRO A 110 2.67 9.41 13.58
N SER A 111 3.58 9.78 12.67
CA SER A 111 3.60 9.44 11.23
C SER A 111 3.39 7.95 10.91
N ASP A 112 3.67 7.06 11.86
CA ASP A 112 3.54 5.61 11.69
C ASP A 112 2.11 5.07 11.91
N SER A 113 1.18 5.89 12.42
CA SER A 113 -0.24 5.51 12.61
C SER A 113 -1.16 5.92 11.44
N TYR A 114 -0.65 6.66 10.46
CA TYR A 114 -1.45 7.19 9.33
C TYR A 114 -1.69 6.17 8.22
N TYR A 115 -0.84 5.14 8.13
CA TYR A 115 -0.89 4.14 7.06
C TYR A 115 -1.40 2.82 7.63
N ALA A 116 -2.38 2.21 6.97
CA ALA A 116 -2.71 0.83 7.28
C ALA A 116 -1.61 -0.15 6.82
N LEU A 117 -0.90 0.23 5.76
CA LEU A 117 0.05 -0.63 5.09
C LEU A 117 0.95 0.24 4.20
N VAL A 118 2.23 0.36 4.57
CA VAL A 118 3.28 0.85 3.68
C VAL A 118 3.91 -0.39 3.06
N ILE A 119 3.71 -0.59 1.77
CA ILE A 119 4.34 -1.69 1.03
C ILE A 119 5.50 -1.10 0.24
N THR A 120 6.69 -1.21 0.81
CA THR A 120 7.92 -0.92 0.10
C THR A 120 8.30 -2.14 -0.73
N ILE A 121 8.03 -2.10 -2.03
CA ILE A 121 8.59 -3.07 -2.97
C ILE A 121 9.85 -2.43 -3.55
N ALA A 122 10.97 -2.62 -2.85
CA ALA A 122 12.28 -2.46 -3.46
C ALA A 122 12.47 -3.68 -4.38
N PHE A 123 12.73 -3.42 -5.65
CA PHE A 123 13.38 -4.40 -6.52
C PHE A 123 14.88 -4.41 -6.22
#